data_AF-A0A453DGV0-F1
#
_entry.id   AF-A0A453DGV0-F1
#
_cell.length_a   1.000
_cell.length_b   1.000
_cell.length_c   1.000
_cell.angle_alpha   90.00
_cell.angle_beta   90.00
_cell.angle_gamma   90.00
#
_symmetry.space_group_name_H-M   'P 1'
#
loop_
_entity.id
_entity.type
_entity.pdbx_description
1 polymer ?
#
loop_
_entity_poly.entity_id
_entity_poly.type
_entity_poly.pdbx_seq_one_letter_code
_entity_poly.pdbx_strand_id
1 'polypeptide(L)'
;MLEITRMVLKVLLLWLLFRKFHESTSWSNSISFCCSGCLPREPLPFSVTGRLPTLVELENYALDQWECFLLQLINSSQVEKGTTFSSSMMKTFQRGLLSSRDGEAAKLSENGFQFLLMETNAQLWYIMREYISSAEERGVDPTDLISFLLELSFHTQGAAYSLSTLTEVQRVAIMDLMELGLVKLQQGRKDSWFIPTKLATNLSSSLSDSAASKEGIVVVETNFRLYAYSASKLHCEILRLFSRVEYQLPNLIVGAITKESLYGAFDNGITAEQIISFLQQNAHPRVIDKIPIVPENVTDQIRLWENDRNRVEM
;
A
#
# COMPACT_ATOMS: atom_id res chain seq x y z
N MET A 1 0.33 -20.42 -14.71
CA MET A 1 0.93 -19.07 -14.81
C MET A 1 0.27 -18.22 -15.91
N LEU A 2 0.26 -18.62 -17.19
CA LEU A 2 -0.41 -17.86 -18.27
C LEU A 2 -1.94 -17.70 -18.13
N GLU A 3 -2.63 -18.64 -17.48
CA GLU A 3 -4.10 -18.59 -17.29
C GLU A 3 -4.53 -17.59 -16.22
N ILE A 4 -3.79 -17.49 -15.11
CA ILE A 4 -4.04 -16.53 -14.04
C ILE A 4 -3.69 -15.12 -14.51
N THR A 5 -2.58 -14.94 -15.24
CA THR A 5 -2.27 -13.65 -15.86
C THR A 5 -3.31 -13.27 -16.92
N ARG A 6 -3.83 -14.23 -17.70
CA ARG A 6 -4.95 -13.99 -18.63
C ARG A 6 -6.27 -13.70 -17.92
N MET A 7 -6.51 -14.28 -16.74
CA MET A 7 -7.72 -14.06 -15.96
C MET A 7 -7.67 -12.70 -15.25
N VAL A 8 -6.53 -12.34 -14.65
CA VAL A 8 -6.25 -11.00 -14.12
C VAL A 8 -6.27 -9.96 -15.23
N LEU A 9 -5.69 -10.25 -16.41
CA LEU A 9 -5.76 -9.35 -17.57
C LEU A 9 -7.17 -9.28 -18.16
N LYS A 10 -7.99 -10.34 -18.08
CA LYS A 10 -9.41 -10.32 -18.46
C LYS A 10 -10.25 -9.54 -17.45
N VAL A 11 -9.95 -9.64 -16.15
CA VAL A 11 -10.58 -8.84 -15.10
C VAL A 11 -10.16 -7.38 -15.24
N LEU A 12 -8.89 -7.08 -15.54
CA LEU A 12 -8.39 -5.74 -15.87
C LEU A 12 -8.92 -5.21 -17.20
N LEU A 13 -9.09 -6.04 -18.23
CA LEU A 13 -9.66 -5.67 -19.53
C LEU A 13 -11.18 -5.48 -19.42
N LEU A 14 -11.88 -6.31 -18.65
CA LEU A 14 -13.26 -6.05 -18.27
C LEU A 14 -13.29 -4.73 -17.50
N TRP A 15 -12.45 -4.53 -16.50
CA TRP A 15 -12.39 -3.30 -15.70
C TRP A 15 -12.07 -2.05 -16.54
N LEU A 16 -11.19 -2.14 -17.55
CA LEU A 16 -10.88 -1.08 -18.53
C LEU A 16 -11.99 -0.87 -19.57
N LEU A 17 -12.72 -1.92 -19.96
CA LEU A 17 -13.94 -1.83 -20.78
C LEU A 17 -15.10 -1.21 -19.99
N PHE A 18 -15.20 -1.54 -18.69
CA PHE A 18 -16.11 -0.94 -17.71
C PHE A 18 -15.79 0.55 -17.49
N ARG A 19 -14.51 0.95 -17.51
CA ARG A 19 -14.06 2.36 -17.47
C ARG A 19 -14.60 3.20 -18.63
N LYS A 20 -14.83 2.61 -19.81
CA LYS A 20 -15.30 3.33 -21.01
C LYS A 20 -16.82 3.55 -21.03
N PHE A 21 -17.56 2.99 -20.06
CA PHE A 21 -19.03 3.04 -19.99
C PHE A 21 -19.58 3.83 -18.78
N HIS A 22 -18.70 4.53 -18.04
CA HIS A 22 -18.95 5.25 -16.78
C HIS A 22 -19.79 6.55 -16.91
N GLU A 23 -20.70 6.66 -17.87
CA GLU A 23 -21.55 7.87 -18.04
C GLU A 23 -23.03 7.66 -17.71
N SER A 24 -23.43 6.55 -17.08
CA SER A 24 -24.82 6.39 -16.67
C SER A 24 -24.99 5.85 -15.25
N THR A 25 -25.61 6.68 -14.40
CA THR A 25 -26.06 6.44 -13.02
C THR A 25 -27.03 5.27 -12.83
N SER A 26 -27.40 4.58 -13.92
CA SER A 26 -28.17 3.33 -13.89
C SER A 26 -27.34 2.09 -13.51
N TRP A 27 -26.00 2.17 -13.50
CA TRP A 27 -25.12 1.00 -13.49
C TRP A 27 -24.77 0.42 -12.10
N SER A 28 -24.81 1.23 -11.02
CA SER A 28 -24.54 0.73 -9.66
C SER A 28 -25.53 -0.36 -9.23
N ASN A 29 -26.77 -0.29 -9.70
CA ASN A 29 -27.80 -1.29 -9.42
C ASN A 29 -27.63 -2.57 -10.26
N SER A 30 -26.98 -2.49 -11.42
CA SER A 30 -26.80 -3.65 -12.32
C SER A 30 -25.63 -4.54 -11.94
N ILE A 31 -24.57 -4.01 -11.28
CA ILE A 31 -23.45 -4.82 -10.80
C ILE A 31 -23.84 -5.63 -9.54
N SER A 32 -24.68 -5.05 -8.66
CA SER A 32 -25.33 -5.81 -7.58
C SER A 32 -26.15 -7.00 -8.09
N PHE A 33 -26.52 -7.00 -9.37
CA PHE A 33 -27.29 -8.07 -10.01
C PHE A 33 -26.41 -9.07 -10.76
N CYS A 34 -25.24 -8.66 -11.27
CA CYS A 34 -24.35 -9.52 -12.07
C CYS A 34 -23.36 -10.35 -11.23
N CYS A 35 -22.96 -9.90 -10.04
CA CYS A 35 -21.99 -10.61 -9.19
C CYS A 35 -22.61 -11.69 -8.28
N SER A 36 -23.70 -12.34 -8.70
CA SER A 36 -24.55 -13.26 -7.92
C SER A 36 -25.58 -12.54 -7.05
N GLY A 37 -26.79 -13.11 -6.94
CA GLY A 37 -27.92 -12.56 -6.17
C GLY A 37 -27.75 -12.49 -4.64
N CYS A 38 -26.55 -12.17 -4.15
CA CYS A 38 -26.32 -11.81 -2.75
C CYS A 38 -26.36 -10.29 -2.65
N LEU A 39 -27.45 -9.77 -2.05
CA LEU A 39 -27.48 -8.39 -1.60
C LEU A 39 -26.24 -8.11 -0.73
N PRO A 40 -25.59 -6.93 -0.85
CA PRO A 40 -24.51 -6.56 0.05
C PRO A 40 -24.98 -6.72 1.50
N ARG A 41 -24.14 -7.32 2.35
CA ARG A 41 -24.49 -7.58 3.74
C ARG A 41 -24.99 -6.29 4.40
N GLU A 42 -26.12 -6.37 5.09
CA GLU A 42 -26.63 -5.21 5.79
C GLU A 42 -25.75 -4.88 7.01
N PRO A 43 -25.49 -3.58 7.27
CA PRO A 43 -24.74 -3.18 8.44
C PRO A 43 -25.54 -3.47 9.71
N LEU A 44 -24.81 -3.84 10.77
CA LEU A 44 -25.39 -4.05 12.09
C LEU A 44 -26.01 -2.74 12.60
N PRO A 45 -27.22 -2.79 13.19
CA PRO A 45 -27.84 -1.61 13.76
C PRO A 45 -27.02 -1.10 14.95
N PHE A 46 -27.01 0.23 15.11
CA PHE A 46 -26.26 0.93 16.17
C PHE A 46 -26.61 0.43 17.59
N SER A 47 -27.81 -0.10 17.79
CA SER A 47 -28.27 -0.68 19.05
C SER A 47 -27.44 -1.90 19.52
N VAL A 48 -26.80 -2.62 18.59
CA VAL A 48 -26.01 -3.82 18.85
C VAL A 48 -24.52 -3.50 19.03
N THR A 49 -24.01 -2.51 18.29
CA THR A 49 -22.58 -2.23 18.15
C THR A 49 -22.05 -1.28 19.24
N GLY A 50 -22.92 -0.45 19.83
CA GLY A 50 -22.52 0.53 20.84
C GLY A 50 -21.67 1.65 20.23
N ARG A 51 -20.55 2.01 20.87
CA ARG A 51 -19.65 3.06 20.35
C ARG A 51 -18.82 2.52 19.19
N LEU A 52 -19.08 3.03 18.00
CA LEU A 52 -18.24 2.83 16.82
C LEU A 52 -17.06 3.84 16.82
N PRO A 53 -15.91 3.47 16.24
CA PRO A 53 -14.80 4.39 16.01
C PRO A 53 -15.24 5.54 15.11
N THR A 54 -14.70 6.74 15.37
CA THR A 54 -14.85 7.85 14.42
C THR A 54 -14.08 7.57 13.13
N LEU A 55 -14.45 8.23 12.03
CA LEU A 55 -13.74 8.08 10.75
C LEU A 55 -12.25 8.41 10.89
N VAL A 56 -11.90 9.43 11.66
CA VAL A 56 -10.50 9.84 11.92
C VAL A 56 -9.75 8.76 12.71
N GLU A 57 -10.36 8.20 13.76
CA GLU A 57 -9.76 7.09 14.51
C GLU A 57 -9.54 5.85 13.63
N LEU A 58 -10.42 5.63 12.65
CA LEU A 58 -10.32 4.51 11.71
C LEU A 58 -9.25 4.73 10.65
N GLU A 59 -9.11 5.96 10.14
CA GLU A 59 -8.04 6.35 9.21
C GLU A 59 -6.66 6.22 9.87
N ASN A 60 -6.51 6.75 11.09
CA ASN A 60 -5.25 6.61 11.85
C ASN A 60 -4.91 5.15 12.10
N TYR A 61 -5.90 4.33 12.51
CA TYR A 61 -5.70 2.89 12.68
C TYR A 61 -5.23 2.22 11.38
N ALA A 62 -5.85 2.54 10.24
CA ALA A 62 -5.50 1.92 8.96
C ALA A 62 -4.07 2.29 8.53
N LEU A 63 -3.68 3.56 8.69
CA LEU A 63 -2.33 4.04 8.38
C LEU A 63 -1.28 3.43 9.30
N ASP A 64 -1.53 3.39 10.61
CA ASP A 64 -0.60 2.81 11.59
C ASP A 64 -0.37 1.31 11.32
N GLN A 65 -1.45 0.55 11.07
CA GLN A 65 -1.32 -0.88 10.76
C GLN A 65 -0.59 -1.12 9.43
N TRP A 66 -0.89 -0.33 8.39
CA TRP A 66 -0.21 -0.41 7.10
C TRP A 66 1.28 -0.08 7.23
N GLU A 67 1.64 0.93 8.02
CA GLU A 67 3.03 1.27 8.30
C GLU A 67 3.75 0.14 9.04
N CYS A 68 3.15 -0.42 10.09
CA CYS A 68 3.70 -1.57 10.82
C CYS A 68 3.92 -2.77 9.90
N PHE A 69 2.96 -3.07 9.02
CA PHE A 69 3.07 -4.14 8.05
C PHE A 69 4.27 -3.93 7.11
N LEU A 70 4.40 -2.74 6.51
CA LEU A 70 5.50 -2.42 5.61
C LEU A 70 6.86 -2.45 6.32
N LEU A 71 6.94 -1.93 7.55
CA LEU A 71 8.16 -1.98 8.36
C LEU A 71 8.61 -3.41 8.64
N GLN A 72 7.67 -4.30 8.97
CA GLN A 72 7.99 -5.71 9.19
C GLN A 72 8.37 -6.43 7.90
N LEU A 73 7.79 -6.02 6.77
CA LEU A 73 8.10 -6.56 5.45
C LEU A 73 9.54 -6.24 5.04
N ILE A 74 10.03 -5.02 5.32
CA ILE A 74 11.39 -4.58 4.96
C ILE A 74 12.44 -4.89 6.02
N ASN A 75 12.04 -4.98 7.30
CA ASN A 75 12.94 -5.16 8.42
C ASN A 75 12.35 -6.12 9.47
N SER A 76 12.58 -7.42 9.24
CA SER A 76 12.13 -8.46 10.16
C SER A 76 12.80 -8.42 11.54
N SER A 77 13.91 -7.67 11.69
CA SER A 77 14.71 -7.61 12.91
C SER A 77 14.29 -6.52 13.91
N GLN A 78 13.44 -5.56 13.51
CA GLN A 78 13.13 -4.36 14.30
C GLN A 78 11.67 -4.23 14.76
N VAL A 79 10.96 -5.35 14.93
CA VAL A 79 9.57 -5.31 15.42
C VAL A 79 9.55 -5.14 16.94
N GLU A 80 9.56 -3.89 17.40
CA GLU A 80 9.10 -3.55 18.75
C GLU A 80 7.58 -3.30 18.75
N LYS A 81 6.88 -4.11 19.57
CA LYS A 81 5.46 -4.07 19.98
C LYS A 81 4.41 -4.71 19.04
N GLY A 82 4.01 -5.92 19.43
CA GLY A 82 2.59 -6.26 19.62
C GLY A 82 1.77 -6.77 18.43
N THR A 83 2.18 -6.54 17.18
CA THR A 83 1.48 -7.05 15.99
C THR A 83 2.18 -8.31 15.47
N THR A 84 1.69 -9.48 15.86
CA THR A 84 2.14 -10.75 15.28
C THR A 84 1.41 -10.98 13.97
N PHE A 85 2.01 -10.54 12.85
CA PHE A 85 1.51 -10.89 11.52
C PHE A 85 1.67 -12.39 11.28
N SER A 86 0.73 -12.97 10.54
CA SER A 86 0.78 -14.37 10.15
C SER A 86 2.09 -14.68 9.42
N SER A 87 2.88 -15.60 9.99
CA SER A 87 4.18 -15.99 9.42
C SER A 87 4.06 -16.53 8.00
N SER A 88 2.93 -17.13 7.65
CA SER A 88 2.63 -17.63 6.31
C SER A 88 2.42 -16.49 5.33
N MET A 89 1.64 -15.47 5.71
CA MET A 89 1.37 -14.30 4.86
C MET A 89 2.64 -13.48 4.63
N MET A 90 3.44 -13.28 5.68
CA MET A 90 4.70 -12.56 5.57
C MET A 90 5.67 -13.27 4.61
N LYS A 91 5.78 -14.60 4.69
CA LYS A 91 6.59 -15.39 3.75
C LYS A 91 6.13 -15.25 2.30
N THR A 92 4.82 -15.19 2.06
CA THR A 92 4.26 -14.97 0.72
C THR A 92 4.75 -13.65 0.14
N PHE A 93 4.61 -12.55 0.88
CA PHE A 93 5.00 -11.23 0.37
C PHE A 93 6.51 -11.04 0.30
N GLN A 94 7.27 -11.63 1.21
CA GLN A 94 8.73 -11.55 1.19
C GLN A 94 9.35 -12.26 -0.01
N ARG A 95 8.72 -13.30 -0.58
CA ARG A 95 9.27 -14.06 -1.72
C ARG A 95 9.54 -13.20 -2.96
N GLY A 96 8.71 -12.18 -3.21
CA GLY A 96 8.86 -11.27 -4.35
C GLY A 96 9.64 -9.99 -4.04
N LEU A 97 9.68 -9.58 -2.76
CA LEU A 97 10.15 -8.27 -2.33
C LEU A 97 11.51 -8.30 -1.63
N LEU A 98 11.93 -9.47 -1.11
CA LEU A 98 13.23 -9.67 -0.50
C LEU A 98 14.04 -10.67 -1.30
N SER A 99 15.33 -10.38 -1.42
CA SER A 99 16.35 -11.31 -1.88
C SER A 99 17.10 -11.88 -0.68
N SER A 100 17.17 -13.21 -0.60
CA SER A 100 18.02 -13.91 0.36
C SER A 100 19.10 -14.61 -0.45
N ARG A 101 20.35 -14.16 -0.33
CA ARG A 101 21.51 -14.94 -0.78
C ARG A 101 21.96 -15.82 0.38
N ASP A 102 22.40 -17.05 0.10
CA ASP A 102 22.78 -18.02 1.14
C ASP A 102 23.74 -17.40 2.17
N GLY A 103 23.29 -17.32 3.43
CA GLY A 103 24.09 -16.85 4.57
C GLY A 103 24.06 -15.34 4.86
N GLU A 104 23.46 -14.50 4.00
CA GLU A 104 23.28 -13.06 4.28
C GLU A 104 21.88 -12.76 4.85
N ALA A 105 21.78 -11.69 5.63
CA ALA A 105 20.48 -11.15 6.03
C ALA A 105 19.66 -10.79 4.78
N ALA A 106 18.35 -11.06 4.81
CA ALA A 106 17.46 -10.73 3.70
C ALA A 106 17.56 -9.24 3.36
N LYS A 107 17.87 -8.94 2.09
CA LYS A 107 17.97 -7.57 1.56
C LYS A 107 16.80 -7.31 0.64
N LEU A 108 16.33 -6.08 0.55
CA LEU A 108 15.30 -5.70 -0.42
C LEU A 108 15.75 -6.06 -1.84
N SER A 109 14.87 -6.71 -2.61
CA SER A 109 15.07 -6.91 -4.03
C SER A 109 14.74 -5.63 -4.79
N GLU A 110 15.15 -5.53 -6.06
CA GLU A 110 14.75 -4.43 -6.95
C GLU A 110 13.22 -4.21 -6.95
N ASN A 111 12.45 -5.29 -7.04
CA ASN A 111 10.99 -5.24 -6.93
C ASN A 111 10.52 -4.72 -5.56
N GLY A 112 11.24 -5.07 -4.49
CA GLY A 112 11.02 -4.56 -3.13
C GLY A 112 11.21 -3.05 -3.02
N PHE A 113 12.30 -2.53 -3.58
CA PHE A 113 12.57 -1.10 -3.65
C PHE A 113 11.49 -0.36 -4.45
N GLN A 114 11.17 -0.86 -5.64
CA GLN A 114 10.12 -0.28 -6.48
C GLN A 114 8.78 -0.25 -5.75
N PHE A 115 8.40 -1.36 -5.09
CA PHE A 115 7.18 -1.45 -4.30
C PHE A 115 7.10 -0.38 -3.20
N LEU A 116 8.19 -0.12 -2.47
CA LEU A 116 8.19 0.88 -1.40
C LEU A 116 8.02 2.32 -1.91
N LEU A 117 8.45 2.61 -3.13
CA LEU A 117 8.32 3.93 -3.75
C LEU A 117 6.94 4.16 -4.40
N MET A 118 6.11 3.12 -4.52
CA MET A 118 4.77 3.23 -5.09
C MET A 118 3.81 3.97 -4.15
N GLU A 119 2.76 4.56 -4.74
CA GLU A 119 1.63 5.09 -4.00
C GLU A 119 0.87 3.98 -3.23
N THR A 120 0.21 4.37 -2.14
CA THR A 120 -0.46 3.43 -1.22
C THR A 120 -1.49 2.54 -1.93
N ASN A 121 -2.24 3.09 -2.89
CA ASN A 121 -3.22 2.31 -3.66
C ASN A 121 -2.53 1.25 -4.54
N ALA A 122 -1.41 1.59 -5.18
CA ALA A 122 -0.70 0.65 -6.02
C ALA A 122 0.03 -0.43 -5.19
N GLN A 123 0.56 -0.07 -4.01
CA GLN A 123 1.07 -1.03 -3.03
C GLN A 123 -0.03 -1.99 -2.58
N LEU A 124 -1.21 -1.47 -2.25
CA LEU A 124 -2.37 -2.26 -1.86
C LEU A 124 -2.75 -3.28 -2.93
N TRP A 125 -2.84 -2.85 -4.19
CA TRP A 125 -3.12 -3.73 -5.32
C TRP A 125 -2.07 -4.82 -5.52
N TYR A 126 -0.78 -4.48 -5.35
CA TYR A 126 0.30 -5.46 -5.41
C TYR A 126 0.10 -6.53 -4.34
N ILE A 127 -0.14 -6.12 -3.09
CA ILE A 127 -0.37 -7.03 -1.96
C ILE A 127 -1.62 -7.90 -2.19
N MET A 128 -2.73 -7.33 -2.66
CA MET A 128 -3.95 -8.10 -2.95
C MET A 128 -3.72 -9.13 -4.06
N ARG A 129 -2.97 -8.79 -5.11
CA ARG A 129 -2.64 -9.72 -6.18
C ARG A 129 -1.83 -10.91 -5.65
N GLU A 130 -0.80 -10.67 -4.85
CA GLU A 130 0.02 -11.73 -4.25
C GLU A 130 -0.80 -12.57 -3.27
N TYR A 131 -1.68 -11.93 -2.50
CA TYR A 131 -2.59 -12.61 -1.58
C TYR A 131 -3.53 -13.58 -2.32
N ILE A 132 -4.15 -13.15 -3.42
CA ILE A 132 -5.01 -14.00 -4.26
C ILE A 132 -4.19 -15.11 -4.92
N SER A 133 -2.99 -14.80 -5.40
CA SER A 133 -2.12 -15.80 -6.05
C SER A 133 -1.68 -16.90 -5.09
N SER A 134 -1.54 -16.59 -3.80
CA SER A 134 -1.24 -17.56 -2.75
C SER A 134 -2.46 -18.34 -2.22
N ALA A 135 -3.67 -18.10 -2.75
CA ALA A 135 -4.87 -18.82 -2.32
C ALA A 135 -4.81 -20.31 -2.70
N GLU A 136 -4.28 -20.64 -3.88
CA GLU A 136 -4.14 -22.03 -4.35
C GLU A 136 -3.23 -22.86 -3.43
N GLU A 137 -2.11 -22.27 -2.95
CA GLU A 137 -1.21 -22.92 -1.99
C GLU A 137 -1.90 -23.22 -0.65
N ARG A 138 -2.95 -22.48 -0.31
CA ARG A 138 -3.77 -22.65 0.90
C ARG A 138 -5.00 -23.54 0.68
N GLY A 139 -5.22 -24.05 -0.54
CA GLY A 139 -6.39 -24.84 -0.89
C GLY A 139 -7.70 -24.05 -0.94
N VAL A 140 -7.62 -22.73 -1.15
CA VAL A 140 -8.77 -21.83 -1.27
C VAL A 140 -8.98 -21.48 -2.75
N ASP A 141 -10.24 -21.52 -3.22
CA ASP A 141 -10.57 -21.08 -4.59
C ASP A 141 -10.32 -19.57 -4.72
N PRO A 142 -9.42 -19.12 -5.63
CA PRO A 142 -9.20 -17.70 -5.89
C PRO A 142 -10.49 -16.93 -6.23
N THR A 143 -11.47 -17.59 -6.85
CA THR A 143 -12.75 -16.99 -7.26
C THR A 143 -13.59 -16.57 -6.06
N ASP A 144 -13.64 -17.40 -5.01
CA ASP A 144 -14.34 -17.10 -3.76
C ASP A 144 -13.70 -15.90 -3.07
N LEU A 145 -12.37 -15.83 -3.10
CA LEU A 145 -11.62 -14.73 -2.49
C LEU A 145 -11.82 -13.41 -3.24
N ILE A 146 -11.77 -13.44 -4.57
CA ILE A 146 -12.04 -12.27 -5.42
C ILE A 146 -13.47 -11.77 -5.18
N SER A 147 -14.44 -12.68 -5.15
CA SER A 147 -15.85 -12.33 -4.90
C SER A 147 -16.01 -11.64 -3.54
N PHE A 148 -15.32 -12.14 -2.51
CA PHE A 148 -15.34 -11.54 -1.19
C PHE A 148 -14.63 -10.18 -1.11
N LEU A 149 -13.48 -10.02 -1.76
CA LEU A 149 -12.77 -8.73 -1.81
C LEU A 149 -13.60 -7.66 -2.53
N LEU A 150 -14.28 -8.04 -3.60
CA LEU A 150 -15.23 -7.17 -4.29
C LEU A 150 -16.41 -6.82 -3.38
N GLU A 151 -17.01 -7.81 -2.70
CA GLU A 151 -18.06 -7.57 -1.72
C GLU A 151 -17.61 -6.54 -0.67
N LEU A 152 -16.44 -6.75 -0.06
CA LEU A 152 -15.85 -5.86 0.95
C LEU A 152 -15.66 -4.43 0.43
N SER A 153 -15.23 -4.29 -0.83
CA SER A 153 -15.01 -2.97 -1.45
C SER A 153 -16.28 -2.15 -1.65
N PHE A 154 -17.46 -2.77 -1.60
CA PHE A 154 -18.76 -2.09 -1.65
C PHE A 154 -19.36 -1.83 -0.27
N HIS A 155 -18.71 -2.26 0.81
CA HIS A 155 -19.16 -1.95 2.16
C HIS A 155 -18.96 -0.46 2.48
N THR A 156 -19.80 0.09 3.34
CA THR A 156 -19.68 1.48 3.78
C THR A 156 -18.61 1.60 4.86
N GLN A 157 -17.65 2.50 4.64
CA GLN A 157 -16.60 2.81 5.63
C GLN A 157 -17.22 3.19 6.98
N GLY A 158 -16.69 2.61 8.06
CA GLY A 158 -17.13 2.91 9.43
C GLY A 158 -18.40 2.19 9.88
N ALA A 159 -19.11 1.50 8.98
CA ALA A 159 -20.22 0.63 9.39
C ALA A 159 -19.72 -0.73 9.89
N ALA A 160 -20.48 -1.34 10.80
CA ALA A 160 -20.14 -2.62 11.41
C ALA A 160 -20.88 -3.78 10.73
N TYR A 161 -20.18 -4.89 10.53
CA TYR A 161 -20.70 -6.07 9.84
C TYR A 161 -20.38 -7.33 10.65
N SER A 162 -21.33 -8.26 10.73
CA SER A 162 -21.18 -9.44 11.60
C SER A 162 -20.13 -10.43 11.07
N LEU A 163 -19.31 -10.98 11.98
CA LEU A 163 -18.41 -12.10 11.65
C LEU A 163 -19.15 -13.45 11.57
N SER A 164 -20.33 -13.56 12.18
CA SER A 164 -21.10 -14.82 12.20
C SER A 164 -21.62 -15.21 10.82
N THR A 165 -21.89 -14.22 9.95
CA THR A 165 -22.39 -14.41 8.59
C THR A 165 -21.30 -14.80 7.58
N LEU A 166 -20.03 -14.84 8.00
CA LEU A 166 -18.90 -15.19 7.15
C LEU A 166 -18.71 -16.70 7.06
N THR A 167 -18.31 -17.18 5.88
CA THR A 167 -17.79 -18.54 5.71
C THR A 167 -16.43 -18.66 6.40
N GLU A 168 -15.96 -19.88 6.65
CA GLU A 168 -14.66 -20.09 7.30
C GLU A 168 -13.50 -19.47 6.50
N VAL A 169 -13.54 -19.60 5.18
CA VAL A 169 -12.58 -18.95 4.27
C VAL A 169 -12.62 -17.43 4.41
N GLN A 170 -13.81 -16.83 4.45
CA GLN A 170 -13.97 -15.39 4.61
C GLN A 170 -13.51 -14.90 5.98
N ARG A 171 -13.65 -15.71 7.05
CA ARG A 171 -13.13 -15.36 8.38
C ARG A 171 -11.62 -15.31 8.39
N VAL A 172 -10.95 -16.30 7.79
CA VAL A 172 -9.49 -16.29 7.64
C VAL A 172 -9.06 -15.07 6.84
N ALA A 173 -9.74 -14.78 5.72
CA ALA A 173 -9.47 -13.58 4.93
C ALA A 173 -9.65 -12.29 5.74
N ILE A 174 -10.70 -12.16 6.56
CA ILE A 174 -10.88 -10.97 7.42
C ILE A 174 -9.77 -10.84 8.46
N MET A 175 -9.29 -11.94 9.05
CA MET A 175 -8.15 -11.88 9.96
C MET A 175 -6.90 -11.39 9.24
N ASP A 176 -6.64 -11.91 8.04
CA ASP A 176 -5.52 -11.48 7.21
C ASP A 176 -5.63 -9.99 6.81
N LEU A 177 -6.82 -9.56 6.39
CA LEU A 177 -7.10 -8.17 6.01
C LEU A 177 -7.08 -7.21 7.20
N MET A 178 -7.39 -7.70 8.41
CA MET A 178 -7.25 -6.94 9.64
C MET A 178 -5.79 -6.65 9.94
N GLU A 179 -4.90 -7.64 9.77
CA GLU A 179 -3.45 -7.44 9.93
C GLU A 179 -2.93 -6.36 8.98
N LEU A 180 -3.45 -6.30 7.75
CA LEU A 180 -3.12 -5.25 6.78
C LEU A 180 -3.79 -3.88 7.08
N GLY A 181 -4.65 -3.78 8.10
CA GLY A 181 -5.37 -2.53 8.41
C GLY A 181 -6.54 -2.21 7.47
N LEU A 182 -6.94 -3.12 6.57
CA LEU A 182 -8.13 -2.93 5.73
C LEU A 182 -9.42 -3.01 6.53
N VAL A 183 -9.38 -3.72 7.66
CA VAL A 183 -10.54 -3.94 8.51
C VAL A 183 -10.14 -3.80 9.96
N LYS A 184 -11.01 -3.19 10.77
CA LYS A 184 -10.87 -3.15 12.22
C LYS A 184 -11.85 -4.12 12.86
N LEU A 185 -11.34 -5.05 13.67
CA LEU A 185 -12.18 -5.93 14.46
C LEU A 185 -12.60 -5.28 15.77
N GLN A 186 -13.86 -5.47 16.14
CA GLN A 186 -14.38 -5.05 17.43
C GLN A 186 -15.27 -6.15 18.00
N GLN A 187 -14.97 -6.52 19.24
CA GLN A 187 -15.69 -7.57 19.96
C GLN A 187 -16.75 -6.92 20.84
N GLY A 188 -17.99 -7.40 20.72
CA GLY A 188 -19.07 -7.11 21.64
C GLY A 188 -19.14 -8.15 22.77
N ARG A 189 -20.19 -8.04 23.58
CA ARG A 189 -20.45 -8.99 24.68
C ARG A 189 -20.88 -10.38 24.22
N LYS A 190 -21.46 -10.48 23.01
CA LYS A 190 -22.05 -11.71 22.47
C LYS A 190 -21.58 -12.01 21.05
N ASP A 191 -21.45 -10.96 20.23
CA ASP A 191 -21.05 -11.07 18.84
C ASP A 191 -19.80 -10.23 18.57
N SER A 192 -19.03 -10.67 17.58
CA SER A 192 -17.87 -9.95 17.06
C SER A 192 -18.20 -9.43 15.66
N TRP A 193 -17.77 -8.21 15.37
CA TRP A 193 -17.99 -7.57 14.08
C TRP A 193 -16.71 -6.95 13.55
N PHE A 194 -16.77 -6.61 12.27
CA PHE A 194 -15.68 -6.00 11.55
C PHE A 194 -16.13 -4.68 10.92
N ILE A 195 -15.21 -3.72 10.84
CA ILE A 195 -15.46 -2.36 10.37
C ILE A 195 -14.47 -2.06 9.22
N PRO A 196 -14.95 -1.93 7.97
CA PRO A 196 -14.10 -1.60 6.83
C PRO A 196 -13.48 -0.22 6.96
N THR A 197 -12.17 -0.14 6.72
CA THR A 197 -11.42 1.13 6.67
C THR A 197 -11.46 1.73 5.26
N LYS A 198 -10.89 2.93 5.12
CA LYS A 198 -10.72 3.57 3.80
C LYS A 198 -9.89 2.71 2.84
N LEU A 199 -8.93 1.93 3.35
CA LEU A 199 -8.13 1.04 2.50
C LEU A 199 -8.98 -0.05 1.85
N ALA A 200 -9.97 -0.60 2.56
CA ALA A 200 -10.88 -1.60 2.01
C ALA A 200 -11.81 -1.02 0.94
N THR A 201 -12.35 0.17 1.17
CA THR A 201 -13.22 0.84 0.18
C THR A 201 -12.43 1.32 -1.04
N ASN A 202 -11.15 1.68 -0.84
CA ASN A 202 -10.23 2.07 -1.92
C ASN A 202 -9.87 0.93 -2.88
N LEU A 203 -10.21 -0.32 -2.56
CA LEU A 203 -10.06 -1.43 -3.50
C LEU A 203 -10.95 -1.27 -4.74
N SER A 204 -12.12 -0.63 -4.64
CA SER A 204 -13.03 -0.41 -5.78
C SER A 204 -13.05 1.03 -6.25
N SER A 205 -12.87 2.01 -5.35
CA SER A 205 -12.92 3.42 -5.72
C SER A 205 -11.64 3.82 -6.46
N SER A 206 -11.83 4.15 -7.74
CA SER A 206 -10.94 4.80 -8.70
C SER A 206 -9.62 5.38 -8.17
N LEU A 207 -8.54 5.15 -8.93
CA LEU A 207 -7.22 5.81 -8.83
C LEU A 207 -7.28 7.36 -8.87
N SER A 208 -8.45 7.98 -9.05
CA SER A 208 -8.64 9.43 -9.11
C SER A 208 -8.65 10.14 -7.75
N ASP A 209 -8.97 9.45 -6.65
CA ASP A 209 -9.01 10.06 -5.31
C ASP A 209 -7.67 9.97 -4.55
N SER A 210 -6.61 9.46 -5.18
CA SER A 210 -5.23 9.55 -4.67
C SER A 210 -4.75 11.01 -4.47
N ALA A 211 -5.50 11.99 -4.99
CA ALA A 211 -5.27 13.42 -4.80
C ALA A 211 -5.83 13.98 -3.48
N ALA A 212 -6.60 13.19 -2.70
CA ALA A 212 -7.10 13.62 -1.40
C ALA A 212 -5.98 13.54 -0.34
N SER A 213 -5.18 14.62 -0.32
CA SER A 213 -4.34 15.08 0.79
C SER A 213 -3.44 14.02 1.44
N LYS A 214 -2.44 13.52 0.71
CA LYS A 214 -1.16 13.32 1.40
C LYS A 214 -0.61 14.72 1.67
N GLU A 215 -0.56 15.11 2.94
CA GLU A 215 0.28 16.23 3.34
C GLU A 215 1.70 15.84 2.93
N GLY A 216 2.17 16.37 1.80
CA GLY A 216 3.52 16.10 1.36
C GLY A 216 4.49 16.46 2.48
N ILE A 217 5.44 15.57 2.72
CA ILE A 217 6.35 15.69 3.86
C ILE A 217 7.72 16.17 3.42
N VAL A 218 8.08 16.03 2.14
CA VAL A 218 9.45 16.20 1.65
C VAL A 218 9.68 17.60 1.08
N VAL A 219 10.81 18.19 1.43
CA VAL A 219 11.35 19.43 0.87
C VAL A 219 12.79 19.16 0.44
N VAL A 220 13.12 19.49 -0.80
CA VAL A 220 14.47 19.36 -1.35
C VAL A 220 15.01 20.74 -1.69
N GLU A 221 16.22 21.04 -1.23
CA GLU A 221 16.93 22.30 -1.48
C GLU A 221 17.93 22.17 -2.64
N THR A 222 18.36 23.31 -3.19
CA THR A 222 19.35 23.38 -4.29
C THR A 222 20.74 22.85 -3.88
N ASN A 223 21.03 22.72 -2.59
CA ASN A 223 22.27 22.19 -2.04
C ASN A 223 22.23 20.66 -1.81
N PHE A 224 21.25 19.96 -2.40
CA PHE A 224 21.03 18.52 -2.25
C PHE A 224 20.61 18.07 -0.84
N ARG A 225 20.22 19.00 0.04
CA ARG A 225 19.62 18.65 1.34
C ARG A 225 18.15 18.30 1.18
N LEU A 226 17.76 17.24 1.88
CA LEU A 226 16.41 16.71 1.94
C LEU A 226 15.91 16.84 3.38
N TYR A 227 14.73 17.43 3.53
CA TYR A 227 14.03 17.58 4.80
C TYR A 227 12.68 16.90 4.67
N ALA A 228 12.39 15.92 5.53
CA ALA A 228 11.09 15.27 5.57
C ALA A 228 10.41 15.49 6.93
N TYR A 229 9.26 16.17 6.91
CA TYR A 229 8.44 16.46 8.09
C TYR A 229 7.56 15.26 8.42
N SER A 230 8.15 14.22 8.99
CA SER A 230 7.43 13.03 9.41
C SER A 230 8.04 12.41 10.66
N ALA A 231 7.19 11.88 11.53
CA ALA A 231 7.58 11.05 12.67
C ALA A 231 7.62 9.54 12.33
N SER A 232 7.16 9.17 11.13
CA SER A 232 7.07 7.79 10.65
C SER A 232 8.46 7.18 10.47
N LYS A 233 8.63 5.96 10.99
CA LYS A 233 9.87 5.19 10.80
C LYS A 233 9.97 4.69 9.37
N LEU A 234 8.84 4.36 8.74
CA LEU A 234 8.80 3.90 7.36
C LEU A 234 9.35 4.97 6.40
N HIS A 235 8.93 6.23 6.56
CA HIS A 235 9.48 7.32 5.75
C HIS A 235 11.00 7.48 5.91
N CYS A 236 11.53 7.27 7.12
CA CYS A 236 12.97 7.28 7.34
C CYS A 236 13.67 6.16 6.54
N GLU A 237 13.15 4.93 6.59
CA GLU A 237 13.73 3.81 5.84
C GLU A 237 13.59 3.98 4.32
N ILE A 238 12.48 4.53 3.82
CA ILE A 238 12.30 4.83 2.39
C ILE A 238 13.32 5.87 1.92
N LEU A 239 13.55 6.94 2.71
CA LEU A 239 14.53 7.96 2.36
C LEU A 239 15.96 7.42 2.37
N ARG A 240 16.28 6.47 3.26
CA ARG A 240 17.59 5.80 3.28
C ARG A 240 17.91 5.01 2.01
N LEU A 241 16.91 4.66 1.21
CA LEU A 241 17.12 3.90 -0.02
C LEU A 241 17.92 4.70 -1.06
N PHE A 242 17.79 6.05 -1.08
CA PHE A 242 18.43 6.92 -2.08
C PHE A 242 19.13 8.15 -1.50
N SER A 243 19.01 8.40 -0.19
CA SER A 243 19.66 9.52 0.49
C SER A 243 20.42 9.06 1.73
N ARG A 244 21.46 9.81 2.10
CA ARG A 244 22.17 9.63 3.36
C ARG A 244 21.42 10.40 4.46
N VAL A 245 20.76 9.67 5.36
CA VAL A 245 20.14 10.29 6.55
C VAL A 245 21.24 10.74 7.51
N GLU A 246 21.29 12.03 7.81
CA GLU A 246 22.30 12.64 8.69
C GLU A 246 21.86 12.61 10.16
N TYR A 247 20.62 13.02 10.43
CA TYR A 247 20.04 12.99 11.77
C TYR A 247 18.51 12.91 11.71
N GLN A 248 17.94 12.28 12.73
CA GLN A 248 16.51 12.11 12.91
C GLN A 248 16.07 12.81 14.20
N LEU A 249 15.16 13.76 14.07
CA LEU A 249 14.46 14.43 15.16
C LEU A 249 13.02 13.87 15.26
N PRO A 250 12.29 14.12 16.36
CA PRO A 250 10.96 13.51 16.57
C PRO A 250 9.95 13.72 15.43
N ASN A 251 9.99 14.87 14.73
CA ASN A 251 9.06 15.22 13.65
C ASN A 251 9.79 15.69 12.37
N LEU A 252 11.10 15.45 12.26
CA LEU A 252 11.91 15.92 11.14
C LEU A 252 13.05 14.93 10.86
N ILE A 253 13.13 14.47 9.62
CA ILE A 253 14.24 13.68 9.11
C ILE A 253 15.07 14.58 8.21
N VAL A 254 16.37 14.67 8.47
CA VAL A 254 17.30 15.42 7.62
C VAL A 254 18.26 14.46 6.95
N GLY A 255 18.35 14.57 5.64
CA GLY A 255 19.27 13.80 4.82
C GLY A 255 19.92 14.63 3.72
N ALA A 256 20.89 14.03 3.06
CA ALA A 256 21.56 14.59 1.90
C ALA A 256 21.56 13.58 0.75
N ILE A 257 21.27 14.05 -0.45
CA ILE A 257 21.40 13.25 -1.67
C ILE A 257 22.85 13.34 -2.12
N THR A 258 23.59 12.23 -2.04
CA THR A 258 24.99 12.17 -2.47
C THR A 258 25.16 11.22 -3.64
N LYS A 259 26.29 11.32 -4.35
CA LYS A 259 26.62 10.40 -5.44
C LYS A 259 26.63 8.96 -4.96
N GLU A 260 27.18 8.71 -3.77
CA GLU A 260 27.31 7.38 -3.18
C GLU A 260 25.94 6.79 -2.80
N SER A 261 25.04 7.60 -2.23
CA SER A 261 23.70 7.12 -1.86
C SER A 261 22.88 6.74 -3.09
N LEU A 262 23.01 7.52 -4.17
CA LEU A 262 22.31 7.23 -5.42
C LEU A 262 22.92 6.06 -6.19
N TYR A 263 24.24 5.89 -6.17
CA TYR A 263 24.87 4.72 -6.78
C TYR A 263 24.40 3.44 -6.09
N GLY A 264 24.31 3.45 -4.75
CA GLY A 264 23.70 2.35 -4.00
C GLY A 264 22.22 2.10 -4.37
N ALA A 265 21.46 3.17 -4.64
CA ALA A 265 20.08 3.03 -5.11
C ALA A 265 20.00 2.40 -6.51
N PHE A 266 20.86 2.85 -7.44
CA PHE A 266 20.94 2.37 -8.81
C PHE A 266 21.42 0.90 -8.88
N ASP A 267 22.35 0.50 -8.00
CA ASP A 267 22.78 -0.90 -7.84
C ASP A 267 21.65 -1.82 -7.40
N ASN A 268 20.66 -1.26 -6.70
CA ASN A 268 19.45 -1.97 -6.30
C ASN A 268 18.30 -1.85 -7.33
N GLY A 269 18.57 -1.32 -8.52
CA GLY A 269 17.61 -1.23 -9.63
C GLY A 269 16.58 -0.10 -9.53
N ILE A 270 16.80 0.87 -8.64
CA ILE A 270 15.99 2.09 -8.60
C ILE A 270 16.43 3.00 -9.75
N THR A 271 15.50 3.60 -10.49
CA THR A 271 15.85 4.55 -11.56
C THR A 271 15.82 6.01 -11.08
N ALA A 272 16.54 6.89 -11.77
CA ALA A 272 16.50 8.33 -11.51
C ALA A 272 15.07 8.88 -11.55
N GLU A 273 14.27 8.46 -12.54
CA GLU A 273 12.89 8.90 -12.72
C GLU A 273 11.98 8.42 -11.57
N GLN A 274 12.22 7.23 -11.01
CA GLN A 274 11.47 6.77 -9.83
C GLN A 274 11.74 7.64 -8.61
N ILE A 275 13.01 8.02 -8.38
CA ILE A 275 13.40 8.90 -7.26
C ILE A 275 12.78 10.29 -7.47
N ILE A 276 12.88 10.85 -8.67
CA ILE A 276 12.33 12.18 -8.98
C ILE A 276 10.80 12.18 -8.82
N SER A 277 10.12 11.16 -9.36
CA SER A 277 8.67 11.00 -9.23
C SER A 277 8.25 10.88 -7.76
N PHE A 278 8.98 10.10 -6.96
CA PHE A 278 8.73 9.99 -5.52
C PHE A 278 8.86 11.35 -4.80
N LEU A 279 9.92 12.12 -5.10
CA LEU A 279 10.13 13.45 -4.52
C LEU A 279 9.02 14.43 -4.91
N GLN A 280 8.54 14.38 -6.15
CA GLN A 280 7.45 15.23 -6.63
C GLN A 280 6.10 14.85 -6.00
N GLN A 281 5.80 13.55 -5.91
CA GLN A 281 4.54 13.04 -5.33
C GLN A 281 4.41 13.30 -3.83
N ASN A 282 5.54 13.33 -3.11
CA ASN A 282 5.57 13.54 -1.65
C ASN A 282 6.04 14.95 -1.26
N ALA A 283 6.06 15.89 -2.20
CA ALA A 283 6.50 17.26 -1.99
C ALA A 283 5.55 18.03 -1.07
N HIS A 284 6.09 18.77 -0.10
CA HIS A 284 5.30 19.53 0.84
C HIS A 284 4.37 20.54 0.15
N PRO A 285 3.11 20.76 0.61
CA PRO A 285 2.13 21.62 -0.08
C PRO A 285 2.66 23.03 -0.40
N ARG A 286 3.44 23.63 0.51
CA ARG A 286 4.10 24.93 0.30
C ARG A 286 5.14 24.96 -0.84
N VAL A 287 5.59 23.80 -1.28
CA VAL A 287 6.58 23.60 -2.36
C VAL A 287 5.89 23.18 -3.65
N ILE A 288 4.70 22.56 -3.59
CA ILE A 288 3.90 22.21 -4.78
C ILE A 288 3.57 23.46 -5.61
N ASP A 289 3.33 24.61 -4.96
CA ASP A 289 3.08 25.89 -5.63
C ASP A 289 4.33 26.48 -6.33
N LYS A 290 5.53 25.97 -6.03
CA LYS A 290 6.77 26.40 -6.67
C LYS A 290 7.01 25.55 -7.92
N ILE A 291 7.15 26.21 -9.06
CA ILE A 291 7.52 25.55 -10.31
C ILE A 291 9.00 25.83 -10.57
N PRO A 292 9.88 24.81 -10.67
CA PRO A 292 9.60 23.38 -10.49
C PRO A 292 9.58 22.94 -9.01
N ILE A 293 8.80 21.89 -8.72
CA ILE A 293 8.58 21.35 -7.35
C ILE A 293 9.89 20.87 -6.73
N VAL A 294 10.70 20.19 -7.54
CA VAL A 294 12.07 19.79 -7.20
C VAL A 294 13.01 20.71 -7.99
N PRO A 295 14.05 21.30 -7.38
CA PRO A 295 14.97 22.18 -8.10
C PRO A 295 15.63 21.50 -9.31
N GLU A 296 15.69 22.19 -10.46
CA GLU A 296 16.18 21.63 -11.73
C GLU A 296 17.60 21.08 -11.61
N ASN A 297 18.46 21.81 -10.88
CA ASN A 297 19.83 21.39 -10.64
C ASN A 297 19.92 20.05 -9.92
N VAL A 298 18.95 19.73 -9.05
CA VAL A 298 18.89 18.43 -8.37
C VAL A 298 18.41 17.34 -9.32
N THR A 299 17.35 17.59 -10.09
CA THR A 299 16.83 16.60 -11.04
C THR A 299 17.84 16.25 -12.13
N ASP A 300 18.54 17.25 -12.67
CA ASP A 300 19.54 17.06 -13.71
C ASP A 300 20.75 16.30 -13.18
N GLN A 301 21.18 16.60 -11.95
CA GLN A 301 22.30 15.90 -11.33
C GLN A 301 21.99 14.42 -11.05
N ILE A 302 20.76 14.10 -10.61
CA ILE A 302 20.34 12.70 -10.40
C ILE A 302 20.39 11.93 -11.74
N ARG A 303 19.85 12.50 -12.81
CA ARG A 303 19.90 11.91 -14.17
C ARG A 303 21.32 11.77 -14.69
N LEU A 304 22.17 12.75 -14.43
CA LEU A 304 23.58 12.73 -14.84
C LEU A 304 24.31 11.58 -14.14
N TRP A 305 24.10 11.39 -12.84
CA TRP A 305 24.73 10.31 -12.09
C TRP A 305 24.28 8.91 -12.53
N GLU A 306 23.01 8.74 -12.93
CA GLU A 306 22.54 7.48 -13.53
C GLU A 306 23.22 7.22 -14.88
N ASN A 307 23.31 8.24 -15.74
CA ASN A 307 23.97 8.13 -17.04
C ASN A 307 25.48 7.87 -16.92
N ASP A 308 26.15 8.49 -15.95
CA ASP A 308 27.57 8.27 -15.67
C ASP A 308 27.83 6.82 -15.26
N ARG A 309 26.93 6.21 -14.48
CA ARG A 309 27.02 4.79 -14.13
C ARG A 309 26.82 3.89 -15.36
N ASN A 310 25.75 4.13 -16.13
CA ASN A 310 25.44 3.34 -17.32
C ASN A 310 26.55 3.39 -18.39
N ARG A 311 27.32 4.48 -18.45
CA ARG A 311 28.48 4.62 -19.32
C ARG A 311 29.71 3.85 -18.85
N VAL A 312 29.86 3.65 -17.54
CA VAL A 312 31.00 2.93 -16.96
C VAL A 312 30.80 1.40 -17.04
N GLU A 313 29.54 0.94 -17.13
CA GLU A 313 29.20 -0.48 -17.32
C GLU A 313 29.26 -0.95 -18.79
N MET A 314 29.35 -0.04 -19.77
CA MET A 314 29.57 -0.35 -21.20
C MET A 314 31.06 -0.47 -21.55
#